data_AF-A0A163UHR2-F1
#
_entry.id   AF-A0A163UHR2-F1
#
_cell.length_a   1.000
_cell.length_b   1.000
_cell.length_c   1.000
_cell.angle_alpha   90.00
_cell.angle_beta   90.00
_cell.angle_gamma   90.00
#
_symmetry.space_group_name_H-M   'P 1'
#
loop_
_entity.id
_entity.type
_entity.pdbx_description
1 polymer ?
#
loop_
_entity_poly.entity_id
_entity_poly.type
_entity_poly.pdbx_seq_one_letter_code
_entity_poly.pdbx_strand_id
1 'polypeptide(L)'
;MTLYSELQSNPEFAALRAESARLGSDPLQVQGPGGNTSIKSGDLMWVKASGTWLSDALTTDLFVPVYHEALAEALVADDGRADDVGPFTCREENPSGLRASIEATVHASMSARVVLHTHCVATIAAAVRTDAPAFVKSKLAGLPYAFIPYAKPGIDLARAIREHASAGTQILILGNHGLVTCGATVGEANGLLQDVSARLAPSSLAGSAGIDDAFQRRLSGSGWKPVPHGPTQQIAHDARLLTIADGRTLYPDHLVFLGPGVTMVREGEQLTDVLARAGQQQFPSKLVIVPDHGVAMPDTATASDIALARAFGDVLVRIAPQARVSRLSEDQEAELLDWDAEVYRQSLNKAGR
;
A
#
# COMPACT_ATOMS: atom_id res chain seq x y z
N MET A 1 -30.48 -20.35 0.26
CA MET A 1 -29.15 -20.16 -0.36
C MET A 1 -28.76 -18.75 0.03
N THR A 2 -27.58 -18.54 0.65
CA THR A 2 -27.13 -17.19 1.02
C THR A 2 -26.61 -16.47 -0.22
N LEU A 3 -26.60 -15.14 -0.23
CA LEU A 3 -26.01 -14.38 -1.34
C LEU A 3 -24.53 -14.75 -1.52
N TYR A 4 -23.85 -15.05 -0.41
CA TYR A 4 -22.48 -15.54 -0.47
C TYR A 4 -22.33 -16.89 -1.19
N SER A 5 -23.23 -17.86 -0.94
CA SER A 5 -23.17 -19.16 -1.60
C SER A 5 -23.43 -19.06 -3.11
N GLU A 6 -24.28 -18.12 -3.54
CA GLU A 6 -24.48 -17.83 -4.96
C GLU A 6 -23.22 -17.20 -5.55
N LEU A 7 -22.60 -16.25 -4.85
CA LEU A 7 -21.36 -15.61 -5.27
C LEU A 7 -20.21 -16.62 -5.41
N GLN A 8 -20.09 -17.58 -4.49
CA GLN A 8 -19.08 -18.64 -4.57
C GLN A 8 -19.21 -19.51 -5.83
N SER A 9 -20.42 -19.63 -6.38
CA SER A 9 -20.66 -20.32 -7.67
C SER A 9 -20.42 -19.42 -8.90
N ASN A 10 -20.20 -18.12 -8.70
CA ASN A 10 -19.96 -17.16 -9.77
C ASN A 10 -18.52 -17.30 -10.31
N PRO A 11 -18.33 -17.60 -11.61
CA PRO A 11 -16.99 -17.75 -12.19
C PRO A 11 -16.15 -16.47 -12.09
N GLU A 12 -16.79 -15.30 -12.10
CA GLU A 12 -16.10 -14.01 -11.95
C GLU A 12 -15.55 -13.81 -10.53
N PHE A 13 -16.26 -14.32 -9.52
CA PHE A 13 -15.77 -14.26 -8.15
C PHE A 13 -14.62 -15.25 -7.92
N ALA A 14 -14.70 -16.45 -8.51
CA ALA A 14 -13.57 -17.38 -8.53
C ALA A 14 -12.33 -16.76 -9.21
N ALA A 15 -12.52 -16.06 -10.34
CA ALA A 15 -11.47 -15.31 -11.00
C ALA A 15 -10.90 -14.19 -10.12
N LEU A 16 -11.76 -13.44 -9.40
CA LEU A 16 -11.31 -12.40 -8.47
C LEU A 16 -10.44 -13.01 -7.38
N ARG A 17 -10.87 -14.10 -6.73
CA ARG A 17 -10.08 -14.77 -5.67
C ARG A 17 -8.71 -15.24 -6.17
N ALA A 18 -8.67 -15.80 -7.38
CA ALA A 18 -7.40 -16.21 -7.99
C ALA A 18 -6.50 -15.01 -8.28
N GLU A 19 -7.05 -13.92 -8.82
CA GLU A 19 -6.31 -12.70 -9.12
C GLU A 19 -5.82 -11.99 -7.85
N SER A 20 -6.65 -11.93 -6.81
CA SER A 20 -6.26 -11.46 -5.47
C SER A 20 -5.06 -12.24 -4.94
N ALA A 21 -5.10 -13.58 -4.97
CA ALA A 21 -3.99 -14.41 -4.50
C ALA A 21 -2.72 -14.20 -5.33
N ARG A 22 -2.86 -14.05 -6.65
CA ARG A 22 -1.75 -13.75 -7.56
C ARG A 22 -1.11 -12.40 -7.25
N LEU A 23 -1.91 -11.34 -7.15
CA LEU A 23 -1.45 -9.99 -6.83
C LEU A 23 -0.83 -9.93 -5.43
N GLY A 24 -1.45 -10.56 -4.43
CA GLY A 24 -0.96 -10.65 -3.07
C GLY A 24 0.34 -11.44 -2.91
N SER A 25 0.65 -12.32 -3.86
CA SER A 25 1.91 -13.08 -3.90
C SER A 25 3.02 -12.37 -4.68
N ASP A 26 2.68 -11.29 -5.41
CA ASP A 26 3.65 -10.47 -6.16
C ASP A 26 4.06 -9.24 -5.32
N PRO A 27 5.27 -9.23 -4.73
CA PRO A 27 5.72 -8.14 -3.87
C PRO A 27 5.89 -6.82 -4.64
N LEU A 28 5.87 -6.82 -5.97
CA LEU A 28 5.90 -5.59 -6.78
C LEU A 28 4.50 -4.98 -6.97
N GLN A 29 3.44 -5.70 -6.62
CA GLN A 29 2.06 -5.25 -6.74
C GLN A 29 1.42 -5.00 -5.37
N VAL A 30 1.55 -5.94 -4.43
CA VAL A 30 0.94 -5.85 -3.10
C VAL A 30 1.96 -6.28 -2.05
N GLN A 31 2.05 -5.53 -0.95
CA GLN A 31 3.00 -5.82 0.13
C GLN A 31 2.26 -5.96 1.45
N GLY A 32 2.42 -7.13 2.08
CA GLY A 32 1.75 -7.46 3.34
C GLY A 32 0.23 -7.29 3.23
N PRO A 33 -0.41 -6.61 4.19
CA PRO A 33 -1.85 -6.38 4.18
C PRO A 33 -2.28 -5.14 3.35
N GLY A 34 -1.37 -4.51 2.60
CA GLY A 34 -1.70 -3.43 1.67
C GLY A 34 -2.57 -3.91 0.49
N GLY A 35 -3.06 -2.98 -0.33
CA GLY A 35 -3.93 -3.26 -1.48
C GLY A 35 -5.27 -3.92 -1.13
N ASN A 36 -6.22 -3.85 -2.05
CA ASN A 36 -7.55 -4.47 -1.90
C ASN A 36 -8.22 -4.70 -3.25
N THR A 37 -9.12 -5.68 -3.27
CA THR A 37 -9.87 -6.06 -4.48
C THR A 37 -11.34 -6.20 -4.12
N SER A 38 -12.23 -5.86 -5.05
CA SER A 38 -13.66 -6.05 -4.86
C SER A 38 -14.40 -6.46 -6.12
N ILE A 39 -15.58 -7.05 -5.91
CA ILE A 39 -16.58 -7.30 -6.96
C ILE A 39 -17.97 -6.89 -6.48
N LYS A 40 -18.73 -6.23 -7.35
CA LYS A 40 -20.14 -5.90 -7.17
C LYS A 40 -21.02 -7.01 -7.75
N SER A 41 -22.05 -7.38 -6.99
CA SER A 41 -23.05 -8.38 -7.38
C SER A 41 -24.38 -8.03 -6.72
N GLY A 42 -25.31 -7.49 -7.52
CA GLY A 42 -26.54 -6.88 -7.00
C GLY A 42 -26.21 -5.67 -6.12
N ASP A 43 -26.90 -5.57 -4.98
CA ASP A 43 -26.80 -4.44 -4.05
C ASP A 43 -25.52 -4.50 -3.19
N LEU A 44 -24.76 -5.60 -3.26
CA LEU A 44 -23.57 -5.83 -2.45
C LEU A 44 -22.29 -5.72 -3.28
N MET A 45 -21.29 -5.12 -2.66
CA MET A 45 -19.89 -5.25 -3.04
C MET A 45 -19.17 -6.11 -2.02
N TRP A 46 -18.42 -7.08 -2.53
CA TRP A 46 -17.60 -7.99 -1.75
C TRP A 46 -16.16 -7.50 -1.83
N VAL A 47 -15.64 -6.96 -0.73
CA VAL A 47 -14.33 -6.29 -0.68
C VAL A 47 -13.42 -6.94 0.35
N LYS A 48 -12.12 -6.99 0.07
CA LYS A 48 -11.10 -7.51 0.99
C LYS A 48 -11.28 -6.96 2.42
N ALA A 49 -11.19 -7.83 3.42
CA ALA A 49 -11.17 -7.48 4.83
C ALA A 49 -9.90 -6.73 5.24
N SER A 50 -10.04 -5.78 6.17
CA SER A 50 -8.92 -5.01 6.72
C SER A 50 -7.92 -5.90 7.45
N GLY A 51 -6.62 -5.65 7.25
CA GLY A 51 -5.52 -6.37 7.90
C GLY A 51 -5.21 -7.76 7.34
N THR A 52 -6.01 -8.28 6.39
CA THR A 52 -5.77 -9.58 5.75
C THR A 52 -4.79 -9.48 4.57
N TRP A 53 -4.23 -10.61 4.15
CA TRP A 53 -3.34 -10.68 3.00
C TRP A 53 -4.10 -11.16 1.77
N LEU A 54 -3.93 -10.47 0.63
CA LEU A 54 -4.58 -10.90 -0.62
C LEU A 54 -4.06 -12.27 -1.08
N SER A 55 -2.84 -12.66 -0.72
CA SER A 55 -2.25 -13.99 -1.00
C SER A 55 -3.12 -15.14 -0.49
N ASP A 56 -3.89 -14.88 0.56
CA ASP A 56 -4.68 -15.91 1.25
C ASP A 56 -6.09 -16.04 0.65
N ALA A 57 -6.41 -15.30 -0.42
CA ALA A 57 -7.74 -15.25 -1.02
C ALA A 57 -8.25 -16.62 -1.51
N LEU A 58 -7.37 -17.58 -1.78
CA LEU A 58 -7.74 -18.94 -2.18
C LEU A 58 -7.97 -19.88 -0.99
N THR A 59 -7.32 -19.62 0.15
CA THR A 59 -7.36 -20.49 1.33
C THR A 59 -8.27 -19.98 2.43
N THR A 60 -8.56 -18.69 2.43
CA THR A 60 -9.32 -17.99 3.47
C THR A 60 -10.48 -17.23 2.84
N ASP A 61 -11.59 -17.16 3.57
CA ASP A 61 -12.70 -16.30 3.21
C ASP A 61 -12.46 -14.88 3.74
N LEU A 62 -12.02 -13.99 2.85
CA LEU A 62 -11.56 -12.65 3.20
C LEU A 62 -12.40 -11.52 2.60
N PHE A 63 -13.52 -11.83 1.96
CA PHE A 63 -14.37 -10.82 1.31
C PHE A 63 -15.57 -10.46 2.17
N VAL A 64 -15.66 -9.20 2.55
CA VAL A 64 -16.73 -8.65 3.40
C VAL A 64 -17.80 -7.99 2.52
N PRO A 65 -19.09 -8.33 2.70
CA PRO A 65 -20.18 -7.71 1.96
C PRO A 65 -20.52 -6.32 2.49
N VAL A 66 -20.58 -5.34 1.58
CA VAL A 66 -20.89 -3.93 1.85
C VAL A 66 -21.98 -3.46 0.89
N TYR A 67 -22.99 -2.76 1.39
CA TYR A 67 -24.00 -2.08 0.57
C TYR A 67 -23.35 -0.88 -0.15
N HIS A 68 -22.89 -1.12 -1.38
CA HIS A 68 -22.01 -0.18 -2.09
C HIS A 68 -22.74 1.06 -2.59
N GLU A 69 -24.01 0.94 -3.01
CA GLU A 69 -24.81 2.08 -3.44
C GLU A 69 -25.09 3.01 -2.27
N ALA A 70 -25.52 2.47 -1.12
CA ALA A 70 -25.73 3.26 0.09
C ALA A 70 -24.44 3.94 0.57
N LEU A 71 -23.29 3.25 0.48
CA LEU A 71 -22.00 3.85 0.80
C LEU A 71 -21.65 4.98 -0.19
N ALA A 72 -21.84 4.76 -1.49
CA ALA A 72 -21.61 5.78 -2.52
C ALA A 72 -22.53 7.01 -2.36
N GLU A 73 -23.80 6.80 -1.99
CA GLU A 73 -24.74 7.87 -1.68
C GLU A 73 -24.31 8.69 -0.46
N ALA A 74 -23.89 8.01 0.62
CA ALA A 74 -23.37 8.67 1.81
C ALA A 74 -22.10 9.49 1.51
N LEU A 75 -21.22 8.94 0.65
CA LEU A 75 -20.04 9.64 0.15
C LEU A 75 -20.42 10.93 -0.60
N VAL A 76 -21.41 10.87 -1.50
CA VAL A 76 -21.89 12.03 -2.28
C VAL A 76 -22.56 13.06 -1.39
N ALA A 77 -23.32 12.63 -0.38
CA ALA A 77 -24.01 13.50 0.57
C ALA A 77 -23.10 14.12 1.64
N ASP A 78 -21.81 13.76 1.65
CA ASP A 78 -20.85 14.11 2.71
C ASP A 78 -21.37 13.71 4.12
N ASP A 79 -22.04 12.56 4.18
CA ASP A 79 -22.59 12.01 5.41
C ASP A 79 -21.46 11.36 6.23
N GLY A 80 -21.29 11.82 7.48
CA GLY A 80 -20.26 11.31 8.40
C GLY A 80 -20.38 9.81 8.71
N ARG A 81 -21.51 9.15 8.37
CA ARG A 81 -21.57 7.69 8.38
C ARG A 81 -20.52 7.05 7.47
N ALA A 82 -20.14 7.69 6.36
CA ALA A 82 -19.15 7.17 5.41
C ALA A 82 -17.71 7.18 5.94
N ASP A 83 -17.46 7.80 7.10
CA ASP A 83 -16.16 7.77 7.78
C ASP A 83 -15.84 6.37 8.34
N ASP A 84 -16.87 5.54 8.58
CA ASP A 84 -16.75 4.12 8.94
C ASP A 84 -17.52 3.26 7.93
N VAL A 85 -16.91 2.20 7.43
CA VAL A 85 -17.55 1.24 6.51
C VAL A 85 -18.48 0.28 7.27
N GLY A 86 -18.29 0.14 8.59
CA GLY A 86 -19.04 -0.76 9.47
C GLY A 86 -20.57 -0.64 9.36
N PRO A 87 -21.17 0.57 9.40
CA PRO A 87 -22.60 0.79 9.19
C PRO A 87 -23.15 0.28 7.85
N PHE A 88 -22.31 0.16 6.82
CA PHE A 88 -22.70 -0.31 5.49
C PHE A 88 -22.40 -1.80 5.27
N THR A 89 -21.80 -2.47 6.25
CA THR A 89 -21.52 -3.91 6.18
C THR A 89 -22.81 -4.72 6.34
N CYS A 90 -23.09 -5.62 5.40
CA CYS A 90 -24.21 -6.55 5.51
C CYS A 90 -23.88 -7.62 6.55
N ARG A 91 -24.43 -7.49 7.76
CA ARG A 91 -24.07 -8.35 8.90
C ARG A 91 -24.59 -9.77 8.73
N GLU A 92 -25.74 -9.92 8.09
CA GLU A 92 -26.40 -11.19 7.83
C GLU A 92 -25.55 -12.11 6.94
N GLU A 93 -24.84 -11.52 5.98
CA GLU A 93 -23.96 -12.21 5.03
C GLU A 93 -22.48 -12.20 5.48
N ASN A 94 -22.16 -11.69 6.69
CA ASN A 94 -20.81 -11.62 7.24
C ASN A 94 -20.66 -12.38 8.58
N PRO A 95 -20.84 -13.71 8.60
CA PRO A 95 -20.77 -14.50 9.84
C PRO A 95 -19.37 -14.54 10.46
N SER A 96 -18.31 -14.24 9.69
CA SER A 96 -16.94 -14.18 10.19
C SER A 96 -16.69 -13.00 11.14
N GLY A 97 -17.51 -11.95 11.04
CA GLY A 97 -17.33 -10.71 11.78
C GLY A 97 -16.09 -9.91 11.36
N LEU A 98 -15.47 -10.26 10.22
CA LEU A 98 -14.35 -9.49 9.67
C LEU A 98 -14.80 -8.07 9.32
N ARG A 99 -13.92 -7.09 9.55
CA ARG A 99 -14.15 -5.71 9.15
C ARG A 99 -13.73 -5.52 7.70
N ALA A 100 -14.56 -4.85 6.89
CA ALA A 100 -14.19 -4.45 5.54
C ALA A 100 -12.95 -3.55 5.53
N SER A 101 -12.21 -3.51 4.42
CA SER A 101 -11.16 -2.52 4.21
C SER A 101 -11.72 -1.10 4.41
N ILE A 102 -10.95 -0.23 5.06
CA ILE A 102 -11.25 1.21 5.16
C ILE A 102 -11.35 1.87 3.78
N GLU A 103 -10.69 1.30 2.79
CA GLU A 103 -10.70 1.79 1.41
C GLU A 103 -11.86 1.22 0.60
N ALA A 104 -12.83 0.53 1.22
CA ALA A 104 -14.09 0.20 0.56
C ALA A 104 -14.78 1.45 -0.01
N THR A 105 -14.52 2.63 0.56
CA THR A 105 -14.94 3.92 0.01
C THR A 105 -14.38 4.18 -1.40
N VAL A 106 -13.11 3.82 -1.66
CA VAL A 106 -12.49 3.91 -2.99
C VAL A 106 -13.22 2.99 -3.97
N HIS A 107 -13.50 1.75 -3.57
CA HIS A 107 -14.20 0.79 -4.41
C HIS A 107 -15.66 1.19 -4.71
N ALA A 108 -16.35 1.79 -3.73
CA ALA A 108 -17.71 2.32 -3.88
C ALA A 108 -17.75 3.59 -4.76
N SER A 109 -16.65 4.35 -4.80
CA SER A 109 -16.53 5.56 -5.64
C SER A 109 -16.42 5.22 -7.14
N MET A 110 -16.05 3.99 -7.47
CA MET A 110 -16.01 3.50 -8.85
C MET A 110 -17.37 2.89 -9.23
N SER A 111 -17.88 3.09 -10.45
CA SER A 111 -19.12 2.45 -10.89
C SER A 111 -18.93 1.03 -11.42
N ALA A 112 -17.70 0.70 -11.84
CA ALA A 112 -17.37 -0.59 -12.44
C ALA A 112 -17.57 -1.76 -11.46
N ARG A 113 -17.87 -2.93 -12.04
CA ARG A 113 -18.20 -4.16 -11.31
C ARG A 113 -17.00 -4.68 -10.53
N VAL A 114 -15.82 -4.73 -11.14
CA VAL A 114 -14.59 -5.22 -10.53
C VAL A 114 -13.64 -4.05 -10.33
N VAL A 115 -13.02 -3.97 -9.15
CA VAL A 115 -12.04 -2.95 -8.81
C VAL A 115 -10.83 -3.62 -8.16
N LEU A 116 -9.64 -3.37 -8.71
CA LEU A 116 -8.35 -3.85 -8.20
C LEU A 116 -7.53 -2.64 -7.76
N HIS A 117 -7.24 -2.56 -6.47
CA HIS A 117 -6.35 -1.57 -5.88
C HIS A 117 -5.06 -2.24 -5.42
N THR A 118 -3.93 -1.77 -5.93
CA THR A 118 -2.60 -2.28 -5.61
C THR A 118 -1.65 -1.17 -5.22
N HIS A 119 -0.66 -1.52 -4.40
CA HIS A 119 0.45 -0.66 -4.02
C HIS A 119 1.63 -0.96 -4.96
N CYS A 120 1.35 -0.90 -6.27
CA CYS A 120 2.32 -1.24 -7.29
C CYS A 120 3.57 -0.35 -7.16
N VAL A 121 4.73 -0.96 -6.94
CA VAL A 121 5.97 -0.22 -6.62
C VAL A 121 6.40 0.73 -7.75
N ALA A 122 6.12 0.37 -9.01
CA ALA A 122 6.37 1.23 -10.16
C ALA A 122 5.44 2.45 -10.16
N THR A 123 4.16 2.24 -9.81
CA THR A 123 3.20 3.33 -9.68
C THR A 123 3.56 4.25 -8.52
N ILE A 124 3.91 3.71 -7.35
CA ILE A 124 4.36 4.51 -6.20
C ILE A 124 5.59 5.34 -6.59
N ALA A 125 6.62 4.72 -7.20
CA ALA A 125 7.83 5.43 -7.62
C ALA A 125 7.54 6.57 -8.63
N ALA A 126 6.50 6.42 -9.47
CA ALA A 126 6.04 7.48 -10.36
C ALA A 126 5.21 8.56 -9.61
N ALA A 127 4.34 8.13 -8.69
CA ALA A 127 3.37 8.97 -8.00
C ALA A 127 3.97 9.80 -6.85
N VAL A 128 5.12 9.41 -6.32
CA VAL A 128 5.87 10.20 -5.32
C VAL A 128 6.67 11.34 -5.94
N ARG A 129 6.71 11.48 -7.27
CA ARG A 129 7.49 12.54 -7.92
C ARG A 129 6.81 13.89 -7.78
N THR A 130 7.57 14.97 -7.64
CA THR A 130 7.00 16.33 -7.64
C THR A 130 6.38 16.71 -8.98
N ASP A 131 6.85 16.11 -10.08
CA ASP A 131 6.31 16.26 -11.44
C ASP A 131 5.36 15.12 -11.85
N ALA A 132 4.87 14.31 -10.89
CA ALA A 132 4.06 13.13 -11.15
C ALA A 132 2.87 13.37 -12.10
N PRO A 133 2.05 14.44 -11.98
CA PRO A 133 0.94 14.66 -12.91
C PRO A 133 1.36 14.74 -14.38
N ALA A 134 2.46 15.45 -14.66
CA ALA A 134 2.99 15.60 -16.02
C ALA A 134 3.66 14.30 -16.51
N PHE A 135 4.43 13.65 -15.64
CA PHE A 135 5.08 12.38 -15.94
C PHE A 135 4.07 11.29 -16.28
N VAL A 136 3.08 11.07 -15.42
CA VAL A 136 2.00 10.08 -15.61
C VAL A 136 1.20 10.39 -16.86
N LYS A 137 0.86 11.67 -17.12
CA LYS A 137 0.16 12.07 -18.34
C LYS A 137 0.88 11.67 -19.61
N SER A 138 2.20 11.82 -19.64
CA SER A 138 3.00 11.40 -20.80
C SER A 138 3.00 9.87 -20.99
N LYS A 139 3.06 9.11 -19.88
CA LYS A 139 3.17 7.64 -19.91
C LYS A 139 1.85 6.95 -20.22
N LEU A 140 0.75 7.49 -19.71
CA LEU A 140 -0.59 6.89 -19.82
C LEU A 140 -1.44 7.55 -20.91
N ALA A 141 -0.79 8.22 -21.89
CA ALA A 141 -1.49 8.81 -23.02
C ALA A 141 -2.36 7.76 -23.74
N GLY A 142 -3.63 8.12 -23.98
CA GLY A 142 -4.63 7.26 -24.61
C GLY A 142 -5.36 6.31 -23.66
N LEU A 143 -5.05 6.31 -22.36
CA LEU A 143 -5.80 5.53 -21.36
C LEU A 143 -6.82 6.41 -20.61
N PRO A 144 -7.97 5.85 -20.19
CA PRO A 144 -8.99 6.56 -19.42
C PRO A 144 -8.59 6.65 -17.94
N TYR A 145 -7.58 7.47 -17.65
CA TYR A 145 -7.00 7.60 -16.31
C TYR A 145 -7.29 8.97 -15.68
N ALA A 146 -7.30 9.01 -14.34
CA ALA A 146 -7.22 10.23 -13.56
C ALA A 146 -6.02 10.17 -12.59
N PHE A 147 -5.36 11.32 -12.39
CA PHE A 147 -4.36 11.47 -11.32
C PHE A 147 -5.04 12.11 -10.12
N ILE A 148 -4.97 11.45 -8.97
CA ILE A 148 -5.56 11.93 -7.72
C ILE A 148 -4.41 12.45 -6.85
N PRO A 149 -4.39 13.74 -6.48
CA PRO A 149 -3.42 14.25 -5.51
C PRO A 149 -3.48 13.44 -4.21
N TYR A 150 -2.39 13.46 -3.43
CA TYR A 150 -2.38 12.76 -2.16
C TYR A 150 -3.52 13.25 -1.27
N ALA A 151 -4.28 12.29 -0.75
CA ALA A 151 -5.28 12.46 0.29
C ALA A 151 -5.20 11.23 1.21
N LYS A 152 -5.59 11.41 2.48
CA LYS A 152 -5.56 10.32 3.47
C LYS A 152 -6.40 9.13 2.98
N PRO A 153 -5.88 7.89 3.02
CA PRO A 153 -6.64 6.69 2.67
C PRO A 153 -7.96 6.61 3.46
N GLY A 154 -9.05 6.20 2.81
CA GLY A 154 -10.40 6.20 3.38
C GLY A 154 -11.30 7.28 2.77
N ILE A 155 -11.99 8.04 3.61
CA ILE A 155 -13.02 9.01 3.17
C ILE A 155 -12.43 10.18 2.37
N ASP A 156 -11.30 10.74 2.80
CA ASP A 156 -10.69 11.90 2.14
C ASP A 156 -10.18 11.57 0.75
N LEU A 157 -9.59 10.37 0.59
CA LEU A 157 -9.24 9.83 -0.71
C LEU A 157 -10.47 9.65 -1.60
N ALA A 158 -11.57 9.12 -1.07
CA ALA A 158 -12.82 8.99 -1.83
C ALA A 158 -13.39 10.35 -2.27
N ARG A 159 -13.29 11.39 -1.41
CA ARG A 159 -13.63 12.78 -1.77
C ARG A 159 -12.74 13.29 -2.91
N ALA A 160 -11.43 13.11 -2.81
CA ALA A 160 -10.47 13.52 -3.84
C ALA A 160 -10.71 12.80 -5.18
N ILE A 161 -11.09 11.51 -5.15
CA ILE A 161 -11.47 10.75 -6.34
C ILE A 161 -12.68 11.40 -7.03
N ARG A 162 -13.73 11.75 -6.29
CA ARG A 162 -14.92 12.39 -6.88
C ARG A 162 -14.63 13.75 -7.52
N GLU A 163 -13.69 14.50 -6.94
CA GLU A 163 -13.30 15.81 -7.45
C GLU A 163 -12.51 15.70 -8.77
N HIS A 164 -11.65 14.68 -8.89
CA HIS A 164 -10.66 14.61 -9.98
C HIS A 164 -10.99 13.57 -11.06
N ALA A 165 -11.78 12.53 -10.75
CA ALA A 165 -12.17 11.50 -11.70
C ALA A 165 -13.46 11.87 -12.41
N SER A 166 -13.48 11.69 -13.73
CA SER A 166 -14.67 11.90 -14.56
C SER A 166 -15.40 10.58 -14.85
N ALA A 167 -16.64 10.68 -15.32
CA ALA A 167 -17.38 9.53 -15.82
C ALA A 167 -16.57 8.79 -16.91
N GLY A 168 -16.45 7.46 -16.76
CA GLY A 168 -15.66 6.62 -17.67
C GLY A 168 -14.19 6.46 -17.26
N THR A 169 -13.73 7.07 -16.17
CA THR A 169 -12.40 6.79 -15.60
C THR A 169 -12.31 5.31 -15.19
N GLN A 170 -11.29 4.60 -15.68
CA GLN A 170 -11.03 3.20 -15.32
C GLN A 170 -9.72 2.99 -14.57
N ILE A 171 -8.86 4.00 -14.54
CA ILE A 171 -7.54 3.95 -13.90
C ILE A 171 -7.40 5.17 -12.98
N LEU A 172 -7.03 4.96 -11.73
CA LEU A 172 -6.63 6.02 -10.81
C LEU A 172 -5.16 5.84 -10.45
N ILE A 173 -4.36 6.88 -10.67
CA ILE A 173 -3.02 7.00 -10.10
C ILE A 173 -3.13 7.85 -8.85
N LEU A 174 -2.89 7.24 -7.69
CA LEU A 174 -3.02 7.88 -6.39
C LEU A 174 -1.66 8.43 -5.96
N GLY A 175 -1.57 9.76 -5.83
CA GLY A 175 -0.37 10.46 -5.39
C GLY A 175 0.18 9.87 -4.10
N ASN A 176 1.47 9.53 -4.09
CA ASN A 176 2.15 8.92 -2.94
C ASN A 176 1.48 7.64 -2.39
N HIS A 177 0.69 6.90 -3.18
CA HIS A 177 -0.07 5.77 -2.63
C HIS A 177 -0.08 4.54 -3.53
N GLY A 178 -0.63 4.60 -4.75
CA GLY A 178 -0.78 3.38 -5.54
C GLY A 178 -1.65 3.51 -6.79
N LEU A 179 -2.22 2.38 -7.20
CA LEU A 179 -2.95 2.19 -8.44
C LEU A 179 -4.34 1.62 -8.15
N VAL A 180 -5.38 2.18 -8.75
CA VAL A 180 -6.70 1.55 -8.84
C VAL A 180 -7.01 1.31 -10.31
N THR A 181 -7.50 0.13 -10.65
CA THR A 181 -8.02 -0.20 -11.98
C THR A 181 -9.37 -0.87 -11.86
N CYS A 182 -10.25 -0.63 -12.82
CA CYS A 182 -11.58 -1.21 -12.77
C CYS A 182 -12.12 -1.62 -14.14
N GLY A 183 -13.03 -2.59 -14.16
CA GLY A 183 -13.59 -3.16 -15.37
C GLY A 183 -14.91 -3.89 -15.12
N ALA A 184 -15.55 -4.35 -16.19
CA ALA A 184 -16.70 -5.23 -16.10
C ALA A 184 -16.30 -6.65 -15.67
N THR A 185 -15.05 -7.03 -15.96
CA THR A 185 -14.43 -8.30 -15.57
C THR A 185 -13.07 -8.09 -14.89
N VAL A 186 -12.63 -9.10 -14.14
CA VAL A 186 -11.29 -9.24 -13.56
C VAL A 186 -10.24 -9.19 -14.66
N GLY A 187 -10.49 -9.81 -15.81
CA GLY A 187 -9.59 -9.78 -16.97
C GLY A 187 -9.36 -8.36 -17.51
N GLU A 188 -10.42 -7.57 -17.65
CA GLU A 188 -10.32 -6.16 -18.07
C GLU A 188 -9.56 -5.30 -17.04
N ALA A 189 -9.94 -5.40 -15.77
CA ALA A 189 -9.29 -4.63 -14.71
C ALA A 189 -7.80 -4.98 -14.59
N ASN A 190 -7.46 -6.27 -14.57
CA ASN A 190 -6.07 -6.73 -14.53
C ASN A 190 -5.30 -6.36 -15.82
N GLY A 191 -5.95 -6.39 -16.99
CA GLY A 191 -5.32 -5.95 -18.24
C GLY A 191 -4.87 -4.48 -18.18
N LEU A 192 -5.72 -3.60 -17.64
CA LEU A 192 -5.35 -2.19 -17.40
C LEU A 192 -4.25 -2.07 -16.34
N LEU A 193 -4.33 -2.85 -15.26
CA LEU A 193 -3.31 -2.86 -14.20
C LEU A 193 -1.94 -3.19 -14.76
N GLN A 194 -1.83 -4.27 -15.54
CA GLN A 194 -0.58 -4.71 -16.14
C GLN A 194 -0.04 -3.67 -17.14
N ASP A 195 -0.89 -3.09 -17.99
CA ASP A 195 -0.47 -2.05 -18.94
C ASP A 195 0.07 -0.81 -18.21
N VAL A 196 -0.63 -0.35 -17.18
CA VAL A 196 -0.19 0.80 -16.36
C VAL A 196 1.12 0.50 -15.63
N SER A 197 1.22 -0.63 -14.95
CA SER A 197 2.46 -1.05 -14.28
C SER A 197 3.64 -1.11 -15.26
N ALA A 198 3.44 -1.64 -16.47
CA ALA A 198 4.47 -1.72 -17.49
C ALA A 198 4.89 -0.34 -18.02
N ARG A 199 3.93 0.56 -18.27
CA ARG A 199 4.21 1.92 -18.76
C ARG A 199 4.93 2.80 -17.72
N LEU A 200 4.66 2.58 -16.44
CA LEU A 200 5.27 3.31 -15.34
C LEU A 200 6.57 2.65 -14.83
N ALA A 201 6.85 1.41 -15.20
CA ALA A 201 8.10 0.76 -14.88
C ALA A 201 9.28 1.58 -15.45
N PRO A 202 10.33 1.86 -14.64
CA PRO A 202 11.48 2.60 -15.12
C PRO A 202 12.30 1.76 -16.10
N SER A 203 12.98 2.44 -17.04
CA SER A 203 13.86 1.80 -18.01
C SER A 203 15.16 1.26 -17.39
N SER A 204 15.53 1.76 -16.22
CA SER A 204 16.67 1.28 -15.45
C SER A 204 16.35 1.34 -13.96
N LEU A 205 16.84 0.36 -13.23
CA LEU A 205 16.82 0.32 -11.77
C LEU A 205 18.20 0.74 -11.26
N ALA A 206 18.24 1.34 -10.06
CA ALA A 206 19.49 1.32 -9.30
C ALA A 206 19.92 -0.12 -9.02
N GLY A 207 21.19 -0.31 -8.65
CA GLY A 207 21.76 -1.63 -8.39
C GLY A 207 21.08 -2.38 -7.24
N SER A 208 21.67 -3.51 -6.89
CA SER A 208 21.31 -4.29 -5.71
C SER A 208 22.59 -4.61 -4.95
N ALA A 209 22.58 -4.43 -3.63
CA ALA A 209 23.71 -4.78 -2.78
C ALA A 209 23.43 -6.10 -2.03
N GLY A 210 24.47 -6.88 -1.77
CA GLY A 210 24.40 -8.01 -0.86
C GLY A 210 24.36 -7.56 0.60
N ILE A 211 24.10 -8.49 1.51
CA ILE A 211 24.31 -8.26 2.94
C ILE A 211 25.80 -8.46 3.22
N ASP A 212 26.47 -7.45 3.77
CA ASP A 212 27.86 -7.55 4.21
C ASP A 212 27.97 -8.36 5.52
N ASP A 213 28.82 -9.39 5.53
CA ASP A 213 29.11 -10.23 6.69
C ASP A 213 29.66 -9.42 7.88
N ALA A 214 30.46 -8.37 7.62
CA ALA A 214 30.98 -7.52 8.68
C ALA A 214 29.86 -6.70 9.32
N PHE A 215 28.94 -6.15 8.52
CA PHE A 215 27.75 -5.48 9.00
C PHE A 215 26.84 -6.42 9.81
N GLN A 216 26.57 -7.63 9.30
CA GLN A 216 25.78 -8.63 10.02
C GLN A 216 26.41 -9.00 11.38
N ARG A 217 27.74 -9.18 11.45
CA ARG A 217 28.43 -9.43 12.72
C ARG A 217 28.29 -8.27 13.71
N ARG A 218 28.32 -7.02 13.24
CA ARG A 218 28.16 -5.83 14.09
C ARG A 218 26.75 -5.69 14.69
N LEU A 219 25.73 -6.21 14.00
CA LEU A 219 24.35 -6.25 14.49
C LEU A 219 24.06 -7.46 15.39
N SER A 220 24.94 -8.46 15.42
CA SER A 220 24.74 -9.67 16.22
C SER A 220 24.57 -9.33 17.70
N GLY A 221 23.43 -9.72 18.28
CA GLY A 221 23.09 -9.47 19.68
C GLY A 221 22.58 -8.05 19.99
N SER A 222 22.40 -7.19 18.98
CA SER A 222 21.89 -5.83 19.18
C SER A 222 20.36 -5.72 19.17
N GLY A 223 19.62 -6.80 18.89
CA GLY A 223 18.17 -6.77 18.64
C GLY A 223 17.80 -6.33 17.22
N TRP A 224 18.77 -6.26 16.31
CA TRP A 224 18.58 -5.83 14.93
C TRP A 224 19.25 -6.81 13.97
N LYS A 225 18.75 -6.85 12.73
CA LYS A 225 19.26 -7.69 11.64
C LYS A 225 19.31 -6.90 10.33
N PRO A 226 20.17 -7.28 9.37
CA PRO A 226 20.12 -6.71 8.03
C PRO A 226 18.75 -6.97 7.39
N VAL A 227 18.20 -5.99 6.65
CA VAL A 227 17.01 -6.20 5.84
C VAL A 227 17.30 -7.25 4.77
N PRO A 228 16.50 -8.34 4.66
CA PRO A 228 16.76 -9.43 3.73
C PRO A 228 16.24 -9.08 2.32
N HIS A 229 16.81 -8.03 1.72
CA HIS A 229 16.47 -7.55 0.37
C HIS A 229 17.56 -6.68 -0.23
N GLY A 230 18.03 -7.06 -1.41
CA GLY A 230 19.17 -6.40 -2.05
C GLY A 230 18.91 -4.94 -2.49
N PRO A 231 17.75 -4.61 -3.10
CA PRO A 231 17.37 -3.22 -3.36
C PRO A 231 17.32 -2.35 -2.10
N THR A 232 16.88 -2.89 -0.97
CA THR A 232 16.89 -2.13 0.29
C THR A 232 18.31 -1.94 0.81
N GLN A 233 19.17 -2.97 0.74
CA GLN A 233 20.59 -2.82 1.09
C GLN A 233 21.30 -1.79 0.20
N GLN A 234 20.97 -1.72 -1.09
CA GLN A 234 21.56 -0.78 -2.04
C GLN A 234 21.44 0.68 -1.59
N ILE A 235 20.39 1.03 -0.82
CA ILE A 235 20.18 2.40 -0.33
C ILE A 235 21.42 2.91 0.42
N ALA A 236 22.07 2.06 1.23
CA ALA A 236 23.24 2.44 2.01
C ALA A 236 24.49 2.74 1.15
N HIS A 237 24.52 2.30 -0.11
CA HIS A 237 25.69 2.37 -0.99
C HIS A 237 25.49 3.29 -2.21
N ASP A 238 24.40 4.04 -2.24
CA ASP A 238 24.08 4.96 -3.33
C ASP A 238 23.69 6.32 -2.75
N ALA A 239 24.55 7.32 -2.95
CA ALA A 239 24.37 8.68 -2.42
C ALA A 239 23.03 9.32 -2.82
N ARG A 240 22.51 8.98 -4.00
CA ARG A 240 21.20 9.46 -4.44
C ARG A 240 20.09 8.77 -3.69
N LEU A 241 20.16 7.44 -3.51
CA LEU A 241 19.17 6.72 -2.72
C LEU A 241 19.18 7.16 -1.25
N LEU A 242 20.35 7.42 -0.67
CA LEU A 242 20.47 8.04 0.66
C LEU A 242 19.73 9.36 0.71
N THR A 243 19.93 10.24 -0.28
CA THR A 243 19.24 11.54 -0.36
C THR A 243 17.72 11.39 -0.46
N ILE A 244 17.23 10.39 -1.21
CA ILE A 244 15.79 10.11 -1.33
C ILE A 244 15.24 9.48 -0.05
N ALA A 245 16.02 8.63 0.63
CA ALA A 245 15.62 8.02 1.89
C ALA A 245 15.59 9.05 3.04
N ASP A 246 16.53 10.00 3.03
CA ASP A 246 16.69 11.01 4.07
C ASP A 246 15.56 12.06 4.02
N GLY A 247 14.66 11.95 5.00
CA GLY A 247 13.51 12.82 5.17
C GLY A 247 12.28 12.10 5.69
N ARG A 248 11.14 12.75 5.52
CA ARG A 248 9.81 12.23 5.91
C ARG A 248 9.36 11.06 5.03
N THR A 249 8.27 10.44 5.46
CA THR A 249 7.65 9.29 4.79
C THR A 249 7.23 9.62 3.35
N LEU A 250 7.47 8.67 2.45
CA LEU A 250 7.08 8.78 1.04
C LEU A 250 5.64 8.38 0.75
N TYR A 251 5.06 7.42 1.49
CA TYR A 251 3.72 6.90 1.23
C TYR A 251 3.10 6.28 2.51
N PRO A 252 1.76 6.18 2.64
CA PRO A 252 1.11 5.77 3.89
C PRO A 252 1.61 4.46 4.49
N ASP A 253 1.75 3.41 3.69
CA ASP A 253 2.21 2.09 4.15
C ASP A 253 3.64 2.11 4.70
N HIS A 254 4.51 3.00 4.22
CA HIS A 254 5.83 3.18 4.81
C HIS A 254 5.66 3.61 6.28
N LEU A 255 4.85 4.64 6.54
CA LEU A 255 4.62 5.15 7.90
C LEU A 255 3.97 4.10 8.80
N VAL A 256 2.89 3.48 8.33
CA VAL A 256 2.05 2.55 9.12
C VAL A 256 2.83 1.32 9.59
N PHE A 257 3.76 0.81 8.77
CA PHE A 257 4.49 -0.41 9.09
C PHE A 257 5.89 -0.15 9.62
N LEU A 258 6.60 0.83 9.08
CA LEU A 258 8.01 1.06 9.37
C LEU A 258 8.26 2.27 10.27
N GLY A 259 7.21 3.03 10.61
CA GLY A 259 7.31 4.26 11.37
C GLY A 259 7.68 5.48 10.51
N PRO A 260 7.72 6.68 11.12
CA PRO A 260 8.01 7.92 10.40
C PRO A 260 9.39 7.92 9.77
N GLY A 261 9.45 8.17 8.46
CA GLY A 261 10.71 8.28 7.72
C GLY A 261 11.64 7.08 7.92
N VAL A 262 12.94 7.34 7.99
CA VAL A 262 13.97 6.34 8.30
C VAL A 262 14.96 6.93 9.28
N THR A 263 15.60 6.10 10.09
CA THR A 263 16.67 6.55 10.97
C THR A 263 18.02 6.37 10.28
N MET A 264 18.70 7.46 9.94
CA MET A 264 20.06 7.42 9.41
C MET A 264 21.09 7.71 10.50
N VAL A 265 22.28 7.10 10.38
CA VAL A 265 23.45 7.39 11.24
C VAL A 265 23.90 8.83 11.03
N ARG A 266 24.10 9.56 12.12
CA ARG A 266 24.68 10.91 12.12
C ARG A 266 26.20 10.85 12.12
N GLU A 267 26.84 11.94 11.70
CA GLU A 267 28.30 12.05 11.76
C GLU A 267 28.81 11.79 13.19
N GLY A 268 29.72 10.82 13.34
CA GLY A 268 30.29 10.42 14.63
C GLY A 268 29.36 9.59 15.54
N GLU A 269 28.14 9.26 15.12
CA GLU A 269 27.22 8.44 15.91
C GLU A 269 27.60 6.95 15.86
N GLN A 270 27.68 6.30 17.02
CA GLN A 270 27.98 4.88 17.09
C GLN A 270 26.75 4.06 16.70
N LEU A 271 26.99 2.85 16.16
CA LEU A 271 25.91 1.94 15.76
C LEU A 271 24.95 1.64 16.92
N THR A 272 25.45 1.48 18.15
CA THR A 272 24.58 1.24 19.33
C THR A 272 23.61 2.39 19.59
N ASP A 273 24.06 3.62 19.38
CA ASP A 273 23.32 4.83 19.74
C ASP A 273 22.20 5.09 18.72
N VAL A 274 22.50 4.93 17.43
CA VAL A 274 21.49 5.04 16.37
C VAL A 274 20.40 3.97 16.49
N LEU A 275 20.76 2.74 16.86
CA LEU A 275 19.81 1.64 17.03
C LEU A 275 18.89 1.89 18.24
N ALA A 276 19.46 2.41 19.35
CA ALA A 276 18.68 2.80 20.51
C ALA A 276 17.74 3.98 20.18
N ARG A 277 18.25 5.00 19.48
CA ARG A 277 17.46 6.15 19.03
C ARG A 277 16.32 5.77 18.09
N ALA A 278 16.51 4.77 17.23
CA ALA A 278 15.45 4.27 16.36
C ALA A 278 14.33 3.58 17.15
N GLY A 279 14.70 2.79 18.18
CA GLY A 279 13.77 2.01 18.99
C GLY A 279 13.03 2.79 20.10
N GLN A 280 13.58 3.90 20.59
CA GLN A 280 13.06 4.64 21.77
C GLN A 280 12.10 5.78 21.44
N GLN A 281 11.76 6.01 20.17
CA GLN A 281 10.80 7.06 19.80
C GLN A 281 9.36 6.67 20.17
N GLN A 282 8.47 7.66 20.27
CA GLN A 282 7.03 7.42 20.46
C GLN A 282 6.47 6.48 19.38
N PHE A 283 6.93 6.67 18.14
CA PHE A 283 6.68 5.77 17.01
C PHE A 283 8.04 5.26 16.49
N PRO A 284 8.47 4.06 16.91
CA PRO A 284 9.79 3.54 16.56
C PRO A 284 9.99 3.40 15.05
N SER A 285 11.13 3.87 14.57
CA SER A 285 11.55 3.64 13.19
C SER A 285 12.09 2.22 13.07
N LYS A 286 11.59 1.45 12.09
CA LYS A 286 12.00 0.06 11.85
C LYS A 286 13.07 -0.09 10.77
N LEU A 287 13.55 1.01 10.21
CA LEU A 287 14.66 1.03 9.26
C LEU A 287 15.77 1.94 9.77
N VAL A 288 16.95 1.34 9.95
CA VAL A 288 18.19 2.06 10.25
C VAL A 288 19.13 1.96 9.06
N ILE A 289 19.48 3.08 8.45
CA ILE A 289 20.42 3.14 7.33
C ILE A 289 21.80 3.53 7.86
N VAL A 290 22.79 2.66 7.62
CA VAL A 290 24.19 2.88 7.94
C VAL A 290 24.94 3.07 6.62
N PRO A 291 25.25 4.32 6.21
CA PRO A 291 25.95 4.59 4.96
C PRO A 291 27.21 3.75 4.82
N ASP A 292 27.45 3.28 3.58
CA ASP A 292 28.54 2.39 3.17
C ASP A 292 28.54 0.97 3.79
N HIS A 293 27.56 0.63 4.63
CA HIS A 293 27.51 -0.66 5.32
C HIS A 293 26.24 -1.46 5.04
N GLY A 294 25.07 -0.85 5.17
CA GLY A 294 23.81 -1.54 4.93
C GLY A 294 22.61 -0.94 5.66
N VAL A 295 21.46 -1.60 5.49
CA VAL A 295 20.19 -1.24 6.12
C VAL A 295 19.77 -2.33 7.11
N ALA A 296 19.46 -1.92 8.34
CA ALA A 296 19.03 -2.79 9.41
C ALA A 296 17.54 -2.58 9.74
N MET A 297 16.92 -3.64 10.28
CA MET A 297 15.59 -3.63 10.86
C MET A 297 15.57 -4.44 12.17
N PRO A 298 14.57 -4.27 13.06
CA PRO A 298 14.47 -5.07 14.28
C PRO A 298 14.46 -6.58 13.98
N ASP A 299 15.11 -7.38 14.82
CA ASP A 299 15.09 -8.84 14.66
C ASP A 299 13.69 -9.44 14.85
N THR A 300 12.87 -8.79 15.69
CA THR A 300 11.45 -9.02 15.95
C THR A 300 10.50 -8.59 14.83
N ALA A 301 11.00 -8.03 13.72
CA ALA A 301 10.17 -7.59 12.61
C ALA A 301 9.22 -8.68 12.09
N THR A 302 7.94 -8.32 11.96
CA THR A 302 6.88 -9.21 11.48
C THR A 302 7.01 -9.47 9.97
N ALA A 303 6.22 -10.43 9.44
CA ALA A 303 6.15 -10.66 8.00
C ALA A 303 5.75 -9.40 7.21
N SER A 304 4.80 -8.62 7.75
CA SER A 304 4.39 -7.34 7.17
C SER A 304 5.52 -6.31 7.20
N ASP A 305 6.24 -6.19 8.31
CA ASP A 305 7.38 -5.27 8.42
C ASP A 305 8.47 -5.61 7.39
N ILE A 306 8.76 -6.91 7.19
CA ILE A 306 9.70 -7.36 6.18
C ILE A 306 9.18 -7.00 4.79
N ALA A 307 7.92 -7.31 4.47
CA ALA A 307 7.33 -7.00 3.16
C ALA A 307 7.43 -5.50 2.83
N LEU A 308 7.13 -4.62 3.78
CA LEU A 308 7.21 -3.17 3.58
C LEU A 308 8.66 -2.65 3.56
N ALA A 309 9.58 -3.25 4.30
CA ALA A 309 11.01 -2.94 4.20
C ALA A 309 11.57 -3.31 2.80
N ARG A 310 11.06 -4.38 2.18
CA ARG A 310 11.37 -4.71 0.77
C ARG A 310 10.78 -3.69 -0.19
N ALA A 311 9.49 -3.36 0.01
CA ALA A 311 8.77 -2.37 -0.78
C ALA A 311 9.50 -1.03 -0.83
N PHE A 312 10.01 -0.56 0.32
CA PHE A 312 10.75 0.69 0.43
C PHE A 312 11.97 0.70 -0.50
N GLY A 313 12.80 -0.36 -0.45
CA GLY A 313 13.92 -0.51 -1.38
C GLY A 313 13.47 -0.55 -2.83
N ASP A 314 12.45 -1.35 -3.14
CA ASP A 314 11.92 -1.49 -4.50
C ASP A 314 11.37 -0.18 -5.09
N VAL A 315 10.74 0.66 -4.28
CA VAL A 315 10.28 2.00 -4.67
C VAL A 315 11.49 2.90 -4.94
N LEU A 316 12.44 2.98 -4.00
CA LEU A 316 13.58 3.88 -4.08
C LEU A 316 14.45 3.62 -5.31
N VAL A 317 14.76 2.35 -5.60
CA VAL A 317 15.57 1.99 -6.78
C VAL A 317 14.87 2.27 -8.11
N ARG A 318 13.53 2.45 -8.09
CA ARG A 318 12.71 2.76 -9.27
C ARG A 318 12.50 4.26 -9.51
N ILE A 319 12.74 5.10 -8.51
CA ILE A 319 12.65 6.55 -8.68
C ILE A 319 13.76 7.00 -9.63
N ALA A 320 13.37 7.71 -10.70
CA ALA A 320 14.31 8.16 -11.73
C ALA A 320 15.41 9.05 -11.13
N PRO A 321 16.68 8.96 -11.60
CA PRO A 321 17.80 9.64 -10.95
C PRO A 321 17.66 11.15 -10.72
N GLN A 322 16.98 11.83 -11.65
CA GLN A 322 16.76 13.27 -11.67
C GLN A 322 15.42 13.71 -11.06
N ALA A 323 14.58 12.76 -10.64
CA ALA A 323 13.27 13.08 -10.07
C ALA A 323 13.42 13.61 -8.65
N ARG A 324 12.73 14.71 -8.36
CA ARG A 324 12.49 15.15 -6.99
C ARG A 324 11.26 14.45 -6.44
N VAL A 325 11.24 14.18 -5.14
CA VAL A 325 10.16 13.46 -4.47
C VAL A 325 9.32 14.40 -3.60
N SER A 326 8.01 14.20 -3.64
CA SER A 326 7.04 14.72 -2.68
C SER A 326 6.97 13.76 -1.49
N ARG A 327 6.87 14.31 -0.29
CA ARG A 327 6.76 13.55 0.96
C ARG A 327 5.48 13.95 1.69
N LEU A 328 5.03 13.09 2.59
CA LEU A 328 3.92 13.43 3.49
C LEU A 328 4.35 14.56 4.45
N SER A 329 3.43 15.47 4.75
CA SER A 329 3.64 16.53 5.74
C SER A 329 3.55 15.99 7.18
N GLU A 330 3.87 16.84 8.14
CA GLU A 330 3.77 16.57 9.58
C GLU A 330 2.36 16.21 9.99
N ASP A 331 1.41 17.02 9.54
CA ASP A 331 -0.01 16.82 9.81
C ASP A 331 -0.51 15.52 9.17
N GLN A 332 -0.09 15.23 7.92
CA GLN A 332 -0.46 14.01 7.23
C GLN A 332 0.09 12.74 7.90
N GLU A 333 1.32 12.79 8.43
CA GLU A 333 1.86 11.67 9.21
C GLU A 333 1.11 11.50 10.54
N ALA A 334 0.79 12.60 11.24
CA ALA A 334 0.06 12.56 12.49
C ALA A 334 -1.35 11.97 12.33
N GLU A 335 -2.07 12.39 11.28
CA GLU A 335 -3.42 11.88 10.96
C GLU A 335 -3.46 10.38 10.68
N LEU A 336 -2.37 9.80 10.18
CA LEU A 336 -2.27 8.37 9.89
C LEU A 336 -1.93 7.54 11.13
N LEU A 337 -1.19 8.11 12.10
CA LEU A 337 -0.74 7.42 13.31
C LEU A 337 -1.82 7.36 14.41
N ASP A 338 -2.73 8.33 14.46
CA ASP A 338 -3.74 8.48 15.52
C ASP A 338 -5.12 7.85 15.17
N TRP A 339 -5.16 6.88 14.24
CA TRP A 339 -6.43 6.43 13.66
C TRP A 339 -6.90 5.04 14.15
N ASP A 340 -8.20 4.90 14.43
CA ASP A 340 -8.90 3.68 14.86
C ASP A 340 -8.62 2.43 14.00
N ALA A 341 -8.46 2.61 12.68
CA ALA A 341 -8.14 1.51 11.77
C ALA A 341 -6.75 0.92 12.04
N GLU A 342 -5.80 1.79 12.39
CA GLU A 342 -4.45 1.39 12.75
C GLU A 342 -4.44 0.68 14.11
N VAL A 343 -5.22 1.17 15.07
CA VAL A 343 -5.43 0.50 16.36
C VAL A 343 -6.00 -0.92 16.16
N TYR A 344 -6.99 -1.08 15.28
CA TYR A 344 -7.55 -2.39 14.94
C TYR A 344 -6.50 -3.31 14.28
N ARG A 345 -5.75 -2.82 13.30
CA ARG A 345 -4.68 -3.59 12.63
C ARG A 345 -3.61 -4.07 13.62
N GLN A 346 -3.16 -3.19 14.52
CA GLN A 346 -2.19 -3.54 15.56
C GLN A 346 -2.71 -4.67 16.46
N SER A 347 -4.02 -4.73 16.71
CA SER A 347 -4.63 -5.82 17.48
C SER A 347 -4.55 -7.17 16.76
N LEU A 348 -4.70 -7.21 15.43
CA LEU A 348 -4.58 -8.42 14.62
C LEU A 348 -3.14 -8.95 14.61
N ASN A 349 -2.16 -8.06 14.43
CA ASN A 349 -0.74 -8.42 14.49
C ASN A 349 -0.35 -9.02 15.85
N LYS A 350 -0.89 -8.50 16.95
CA LYS A 350 -0.67 -9.05 18.30
C LYS A 350 -1.32 -10.42 18.51
N ALA A 351 -2.37 -10.74 17.76
CA ALA A 351 -3.10 -12.00 17.84
C ALA A 351 -2.47 -13.14 17.02
N GLY A 352 -1.39 -12.88 16.25
CA GLY A 352 -0.70 -13.88 15.44
C GLY A 352 -1.58 -14.49 14.34
N ARG A 353 -2.56 -13.73 13.84
CA ARG A 353 -3.47 -14.12 12.76
C ARG A 353 -3.13 -13.43 11.47
#